data_AF-A0ABD0Z394-F1
#
_entry.id   AF-A0ABD0Z394-F1
#
_cell.length_a   1.000
_cell.length_b   1.000
_cell.length_c   1.000
_cell.angle_alpha   90.00
_cell.angle_beta   90.00
_cell.angle_gamma   90.00
#
_symmetry.space_group_name_H-M   'P 1'
#
loop_
_entity.id
_entity.type
_entity.pdbx_description
1 polymer ?
#
loop_
_entity_poly.entity_id
_entity_poly.type
_entity_poly.pdbx_seq_one_letter_code
_entity_poly.pdbx_strand_id
1 'polypeptide(L)'
;MDIQHVTEKHLFQQRLQLTYKQSLEIQEMMMTHEDEAVQFANKLTLKMKHKKELKELDTRIISQLDQRVNDQQRFLEMAGVPGFEVTDNPMKIQVQIRLLDFILRLSEMKMPE
;
A
#
# COMPACT_ATOMS: atom_id res chain seq x y z
N MET A 1 3.87 -17.18 1.93
CA MET A 1 3.67 -15.79 2.42
C MET A 1 3.94 -14.76 1.30
N ASP A 2 3.81 -15.14 0.02
CA ASP A 2 4.31 -14.35 -1.12
C ASP A 2 3.27 -13.40 -1.73
N ILE A 3 1.98 -13.69 -1.60
CA ILE A 3 0.91 -12.92 -2.26
C ILE A 3 0.75 -11.50 -1.71
N GLN A 4 0.90 -11.32 -0.39
CA GLN A 4 0.86 -10.00 0.24
C GLN A 4 2.04 -9.13 -0.21
N HIS A 5 3.26 -9.69 -0.16
CA HIS A 5 4.47 -9.01 -0.62
C HIS A 5 4.40 -8.60 -2.09
N VAL A 6 3.84 -9.45 -2.96
CA VAL A 6 3.62 -9.10 -4.38
C VAL A 6 2.64 -7.94 -4.53
N THR A 7 1.55 -7.94 -3.75
CA THR A 7 0.55 -6.87 -3.78
C THR A 7 1.14 -5.54 -3.32
N GLU A 8 1.83 -5.52 -2.18
CA GLU A 8 2.49 -4.34 -1.64
C GLU A 8 3.56 -3.79 -2.61
N LYS A 9 4.38 -4.68 -3.19
CA LYS A 9 5.37 -4.31 -4.21
C LYS A 9 4.71 -3.68 -5.43
N HIS A 10 3.60 -4.22 -5.89
CA HIS A 10 2.86 -3.68 -7.02
C HIS A 10 2.32 -2.27 -6.73
N LEU A 11 1.68 -2.07 -5.57
CA LEU A 11 1.15 -0.76 -5.15
C LEU A 11 2.26 0.28 -4.96
N PHE A 12 3.38 -0.14 -4.38
CA PHE A 12 4.57 0.71 -4.27
C PHE A 12 5.11 1.11 -5.65
N GLN A 13 5.16 0.17 -6.60
CA GLN A 13 5.62 0.45 -7.96
C GLN A 13 4.69 1.44 -8.67
N GLN A 14 3.36 1.36 -8.48
CA GLN A 14 2.42 2.35 -9.02
C GLN A 14 2.72 3.77 -8.51
N ARG A 15 2.98 3.91 -7.20
CA ARG A 15 3.35 5.19 -6.59
C ARG A 15 4.67 5.75 -7.14
N LEU A 16 5.66 4.88 -7.36
CA LEU A 16 6.94 5.25 -7.94
C LEU A 16 6.77 5.75 -9.38
N GLN A 17 5.95 5.05 -10.19
CA GLN A 17 5.65 5.46 -11.57
C GLN A 17 4.97 6.83 -11.63
N LEU A 18 4.00 7.10 -10.76
CA LEU A 18 3.35 8.41 -10.71
C LEU A 18 4.36 9.52 -10.37
N THR A 19 5.16 9.31 -9.33
CA THR A 19 6.16 10.30 -8.88
C THR A 19 7.20 10.58 -9.97
N TYR A 20 7.65 9.52 -10.67
CA TYR A 20 8.56 9.64 -11.79
C TYR A 20 7.93 10.47 -12.93
N LYS A 21 6.70 10.15 -13.33
CA LYS A 21 5.95 10.93 -14.33
C LYS A 21 5.84 12.41 -13.96
N GLN A 22 5.51 12.71 -12.69
CA GLN A 22 5.40 14.08 -12.19
C GLN A 22 6.74 14.84 -12.28
N SER A 23 7.86 14.18 -12.01
CA SER A 23 9.19 14.78 -12.15
C SER A 23 9.52 15.15 -13.60
N LEU A 24 9.18 14.28 -14.56
CA LEU A 24 9.35 14.54 -15.98
C LEU A 24 8.47 15.69 -16.47
N GLU A 25 7.20 15.74 -16.06
CA GLU A 25 6.29 16.84 -16.42
C GLU A 25 6.80 18.20 -15.95
N ILE A 26 7.38 18.27 -14.74
CA ILE A 26 7.99 19.51 -14.24
C ILE A 26 9.20 19.90 -15.09
N GLN A 27 10.06 18.94 -15.44
CA GLN A 27 11.24 19.19 -16.25
C GLN A 27 10.86 19.68 -17.65
N GLU A 28 9.87 19.03 -18.29
CA GLU A 28 9.38 19.41 -19.61
C GLU A 28 8.79 20.82 -19.61
N MET A 29 7.95 21.15 -18.62
CA MET A 29 7.36 22.49 -18.47
C MET A 29 8.44 23.58 -18.29
N MET A 30 9.52 23.29 -17.57
CA MET A 30 10.64 24.22 -17.42
C MET A 30 11.42 24.45 -18.72
N MET A 31 11.38 23.50 -19.67
CA MET A 31 12.03 23.64 -20.98
C MET A 31 11.16 24.35 -22.02
N THR A 32 9.84 24.45 -21.82
CA THR A 32 8.89 24.94 -22.84
C THR A 32 8.65 26.44 -22.83
N HIS A 33 8.92 27.13 -21.72
CA HIS A 33 8.65 28.55 -21.56
C HIS A 33 9.95 29.31 -21.34
N GLU A 34 10.20 30.42 -22.03
CA GLU A 34 11.40 31.25 -21.82
C GLU A 34 11.23 32.27 -20.68
N ASP A 35 9.99 32.68 -20.39
CA ASP A 35 9.67 33.67 -19.36
C ASP A 35 9.66 33.03 -17.95
N GLU A 36 10.54 33.49 -17.07
CA GLU A 36 10.69 33.01 -15.70
C GLU A 36 9.43 33.18 -14.84
N ALA A 37 8.66 34.25 -15.03
CA ALA A 37 7.43 34.49 -14.28
C ALA A 37 6.33 33.49 -14.69
N VAL A 38 6.25 33.20 -15.99
CA VAL A 38 5.34 32.17 -16.53
C VAL A 38 5.74 30.77 -16.06
N GLN A 39 7.04 30.43 -16.10
CA GLN A 39 7.54 29.17 -15.56
C GLN A 39 7.18 29.01 -14.07
N PHE A 40 7.37 30.07 -13.26
CA PHE A 40 7.08 30.01 -11.83
C PHE A 40 5.61 29.76 -11.54
N ALA A 41 4.70 30.49 -12.20
CA ALA A 41 3.25 30.32 -12.04
C ALA A 41 2.79 28.92 -12.50
N ASN A 42 3.30 28.44 -13.63
CA ASN A 42 2.98 27.11 -14.15
C ASN A 42 3.51 26.01 -13.23
N LYS A 43 4.73 26.15 -12.69
CA LYS A 43 5.32 25.21 -11.73
C LYS A 43 4.50 25.08 -10.45
N LEU A 44 4.04 26.21 -9.90
CA LEU A 44 3.20 26.22 -8.71
C LEU A 44 1.88 25.50 -8.95
N THR A 45 1.21 25.83 -10.05
CA THR A 45 -0.07 25.22 -10.44
C THR A 45 0.09 23.71 -10.65
N LEU A 46 1.15 23.31 -11.36
CA LEU A 46 1.45 21.90 -11.64
C LEU A 46 1.77 21.13 -10.35
N LYS A 47 2.57 21.69 -9.44
CA LYS A 47 2.85 21.10 -8.13
C LYS A 47 1.59 20.90 -7.28
N MET A 48 0.65 21.85 -7.31
CA MET A 48 -0.62 21.71 -6.59
C MET A 48 -1.45 20.55 -7.14
N LYS A 49 -1.51 20.42 -8.47
CA LYS A 49 -2.16 19.29 -9.15
C LYS A 49 -1.51 17.96 -8.78
N HIS A 50 -0.18 17.86 -8.91
CA HIS A 50 0.59 16.67 -8.57
C HIS A 50 0.40 16.23 -7.12
N LYS A 51 0.38 17.19 -6.18
CA LYS A 51 0.12 16.90 -4.76
C LYS A 51 -1.26 16.29 -4.54
N LYS A 52 -2.29 16.79 -5.24
CA LYS A 52 -3.65 16.26 -5.16
C LYS A 52 -3.71 14.83 -5.70
N GLU A 53 -3.15 14.60 -6.88
CA GLU A 53 -3.11 13.27 -7.51
C GLU A 53 -2.36 12.24 -6.65
N LEU A 54 -1.21 12.63 -6.07
CA LEU A 54 -0.45 11.74 -5.20
C LEU A 54 -1.24 11.39 -3.93
N LYS A 55 -1.94 12.35 -3.34
CA LYS A 55 -2.81 12.11 -2.17
C LYS A 55 -3.96 11.16 -2.51
N GLU A 56 -4.59 11.33 -3.67
CA GLU A 56 -5.66 10.44 -4.14
C GLU A 56 -5.16 9.02 -4.38
N LEU A 57 -3.96 8.87 -4.96
CA LEU A 57 -3.32 7.58 -5.13
C LEU A 57 -3.00 6.94 -3.77
N ASP A 58 -2.35 7.66 -2.86
CA ASP A 58 -1.98 7.15 -1.54
C ASP A 58 -3.23 6.71 -0.74
N THR A 59 -4.32 7.47 -0.80
CA THR A 59 -5.60 7.10 -0.18
C THR A 59 -6.15 5.81 -0.77
N ARG A 60 -6.08 5.64 -2.10
CA ARG A 60 -6.52 4.42 -2.78
C ARG A 60 -5.67 3.21 -2.40
N ILE A 61 -4.34 3.38 -2.32
CA ILE A 61 -3.41 2.31 -1.92
C ILE A 61 -3.75 1.81 -0.52
N ILE A 62 -3.93 2.73 0.44
CA ILE A 62 -4.29 2.38 1.82
C ILE A 62 -5.61 1.63 1.84
N SER A 63 -6.65 2.14 1.16
CA SER A 63 -7.95 1.47 1.10
C SER A 63 -7.88 0.06 0.51
N GLN A 64 -7.03 -0.19 -0.49
CA GLN A 64 -6.84 -1.53 -1.05
C GLN A 64 -6.12 -2.46 -0.06
N LEU A 65 -5.14 -1.96 0.69
CA LEU A 65 -4.47 -2.74 1.73
C LEU A 65 -5.43 -3.10 2.87
N ASP A 66 -6.22 -2.14 3.33
CA ASP A 66 -7.22 -2.34 4.38
C ASP A 66 -8.26 -3.38 3.95
N GLN A 67 -8.74 -3.29 2.71
CA GLN A 67 -9.67 -4.29 2.16
C GLN A 67 -9.04 -5.69 2.13
N ARG A 68 -7.76 -5.81 1.72
CA ARG A 68 -7.06 -7.11 1.71
C ARG A 68 -6.91 -7.70 3.10
N VAL A 69 -6.58 -6.87 4.09
CA VAL A 69 -6.50 -7.30 5.49
C VAL A 69 -7.87 -7.76 5.99
N ASN A 70 -8.93 -7.03 5.66
CA ASN A 70 -10.30 -7.41 6.02
C ASN A 70 -10.71 -8.76 5.40
N ASP A 71 -10.45 -8.94 4.10
CA ASP A 71 -10.75 -10.18 3.38
C ASP A 71 -9.99 -11.39 3.98
N GLN A 72 -8.72 -11.20 4.36
CA GLN A 72 -7.91 -12.23 5.01
C GLN A 72 -8.46 -12.61 6.39
N GLN A 73 -8.83 -11.63 7.22
CA GLN A 73 -9.43 -11.87 8.53
C GLN A 73 -10.76 -12.61 8.40
N ARG A 74 -11.62 -12.15 7.47
CA ARG A 74 -12.92 -12.77 7.21
C ARG A 74 -12.78 -14.21 6.74
N PHE A 75 -11.79 -14.49 5.91
CA PHE A 75 -11.52 -15.86 5.47
C PHE A 75 -11.15 -16.78 6.64
N LEU A 76 -10.28 -16.33 7.55
CA LEU A 76 -9.88 -17.11 8.73
C LEU A 76 -11.04 -17.32 9.72
N GLU A 77 -11.86 -16.29 9.92
CA GLU A 77 -13.08 -16.35 10.74
C GLU A 77 -14.10 -17.33 10.15
N MET A 78 -14.37 -17.24 8.84
CA MET A 78 -15.30 -18.14 8.14
C MET A 78 -14.80 -19.59 8.10
N ALA A 79 -13.49 -19.80 8.06
CA ALA A 79 -12.88 -21.13 8.17
C ALA A 79 -12.98 -21.71 9.60
N GLY A 80 -13.45 -20.91 10.57
CA GLY A 80 -13.63 -21.34 11.95
C GLY A 80 -12.31 -21.52 12.69
N VAL A 81 -11.23 -20.85 12.26
CA VAL A 81 -9.92 -20.96 12.92
C VAL A 81 -10.00 -20.32 14.31
N PRO A 82 -9.81 -21.08 15.40
CA PRO A 82 -9.95 -20.54 16.75
C PRO A 82 -8.97 -19.39 17.02
N GLY A 83 -9.45 -18.33 17.66
CA GLY A 83 -8.64 -17.16 17.98
C GLY A 83 -8.56 -16.11 16.87
N PHE A 84 -9.23 -16.31 15.73
CA PHE A 84 -9.33 -15.34 14.64
C PHE A 84 -10.76 -14.78 14.56
N GLU A 85 -10.85 -13.46 14.48
CA GLU A 85 -12.09 -12.69 14.32
C GLU A 85 -11.77 -11.44 13.49
N VAL A 86 -12.75 -10.88 12.79
CA VAL A 86 -12.57 -9.59 12.11
C VAL A 86 -12.44 -8.47 13.14
N THR A 87 -11.31 -7.76 13.14
CA THR A 87 -11.03 -6.69 14.10
C THR A 87 -10.09 -5.61 13.53
N ASP A 88 -10.32 -4.37 13.95
CA ASP A 88 -9.43 -3.22 13.69
C ASP A 88 -8.55 -2.87 14.91
N ASN A 89 -8.73 -3.58 16.04
CA ASN A 89 -7.90 -3.36 17.23
C ASN A 89 -6.46 -3.84 16.98
N PRO A 90 -5.45 -2.95 17.05
CA PRO A 90 -4.08 -3.28 16.70
C PRO A 90 -3.45 -4.34 17.62
N MET A 91 -3.83 -4.37 18.91
CA MET A 91 -3.34 -5.39 19.84
C MET A 91 -3.90 -6.76 19.50
N LYS A 92 -5.19 -6.85 19.16
CA LYS A 92 -5.81 -8.11 18.72
C LYS A 92 -5.20 -8.60 17.42
N ILE A 93 -5.01 -7.71 16.44
CA ILE A 93 -4.35 -8.03 15.16
C ILE A 93 -2.95 -8.61 15.42
N GLN A 94 -2.15 -7.97 16.28
CA GLN A 94 -0.82 -8.48 16.62
C GLN A 94 -0.87 -9.88 17.22
N VAL A 95 -1.80 -10.14 18.14
CA VAL A 95 -1.98 -11.48 18.73
C VAL A 95 -2.37 -12.51 17.66
N GLN A 96 -3.33 -12.19 16.79
CA GLN A 96 -3.75 -13.07 15.70
C GLN A 96 -2.60 -13.38 14.72
N ILE A 97 -1.77 -12.40 14.39
CA ILE A 97 -0.56 -12.60 13.56
C ILE A 97 0.44 -13.55 14.22
N ARG A 98 0.68 -13.39 15.53
CA ARG A 98 1.57 -14.28 16.28
C ARG A 98 1.02 -15.70 16.37
N LEU A 99 -0.29 -15.85 16.56
CA LEU A 99 -0.97 -17.14 16.56
C LEU A 99 -0.87 -17.82 15.19
N LEU A 100 -1.04 -17.06 14.10
CA LEU A 100 -0.90 -17.57 12.74
C LEU A 100 0.52 -18.08 12.47
N ASP A 101 1.55 -17.30 12.83
CA ASP A 101 2.96 -17.69 12.72
C ASP A 101 3.24 -18.97 13.53
N PHE A 102 2.68 -19.08 14.74
CA PHE A 102 2.81 -20.28 15.56
C PHE A 102 2.18 -21.52 14.90
N ILE A 103 0.95 -21.42 14.40
CA ILE A 103 0.25 -22.52 13.72
C ILE A 103 1.03 -22.96 12.46
N LEU A 104 1.53 -22.01 11.68
CA LEU A 104 2.33 -22.31 10.48
C LEU A 104 3.62 -23.07 10.84
N ARG A 105 4.36 -22.60 11.85
CA ARG A 105 5.59 -23.28 12.30
C ARG A 105 5.33 -24.69 12.83
N LEU A 106 4.23 -24.88 13.56
CA LEU A 106 3.82 -26.22 14.01
C LEU A 106 3.54 -27.15 12.84
N SER A 107 2.91 -26.65 11.77
CA SER A 107 2.61 -27.46 10.58
C SER A 107 3.85 -27.93 9.82
N GLU A 108 4.96 -27.21 9.95
CA GLU A 108 6.25 -27.54 9.34
C GLU A 108 7.15 -28.39 10.26
N MET A 109 6.74 -28.58 11.52
CA MET A 109 7.52 -29.31 12.51
C MET A 109 7.43 -30.82 12.24
N LYS A 110 8.59 -31.47 12.10
CA LYS A 110 8.65 -32.93 12.00
C LYS A 110 8.29 -33.54 13.35
N MET A 111 7.28 -34.39 13.37
CA MET A 111 6.93 -35.15 14.58
C MET A 111 8.10 -36.10 14.92
N PRO A 112 8.55 -36.13 16.19
CA PRO A 112 9.54 -37.11 16.62
C PRO A 112 8.92 -38.53 16.53
N GLU A 113 9.71 -39.47 16.02
CA GLU A 113 9.36 -40.91 15.97
C GLU A 113 9.21 -41.53 17.36
#